data_AF-A0A7J9JW38-F1
#
_entry.id   AF-A0A7J9JW38-F1
#
_cell.length_a   1.000
_cell.length_b   1.000
_cell.length_c   1.000
_cell.angle_alpha   90.00
_cell.angle_beta   90.00
_cell.angle_gamma   90.00
#
_symmetry.space_group_name_H-M   'P 1'
#
loop_
_entity.id
_entity.type
_entity.pdbx_description
1 polymer ?
#
loop_
_entity_poly.entity_id
_entity_poly.type
_entity_poly.pdbx_seq_one_letter_code
_entity_poly.pdbx_strand_id
1 'polypeptide(L)'
;MAEMANTHIVEIPVDEEHQHKLSSALTTITAIQNHPLMEISRSPGHLLLLKLWQREEDLFNRKIAVKASRLDSIKTQIFQLSCFFLVFHGLFFNVLFTSSVGVRQHHTCKKWWIPSIVSLSTSLVFVFLVQVKLCRYWKVGKQLQRERNDNRALTRCIQELRMKGESFDLSKEPHIGKRMKSSSVEIKWKPLTWCSQYLVTIVIVCISALVFPFCKFMLCGF
;
A
#
# COMPACT_ATOMS: atom_id res chain seq x y z
N MET A 1 34.10 -21.79 87.97
CA MET A 1 32.81 -22.01 87.27
C MET A 1 32.31 -20.63 86.85
N ALA A 2 32.52 -20.25 85.59
CA ALA A 2 31.54 -20.35 84.50
C ALA A 2 30.41 -19.32 84.72
N GLU A 3 30.03 -18.42 83.82
CA GLU A 3 30.17 -18.28 82.37
C GLU A 3 29.77 -16.81 82.07
N MET A 4 30.56 -16.02 81.35
CA MET A 4 30.08 -14.73 80.81
C MET A 4 29.72 -14.93 79.34
N ALA A 5 28.43 -15.04 79.05
CA ALA A 5 27.88 -15.08 77.71
C ALA A 5 28.02 -13.68 77.07
N ASN A 6 29.07 -13.49 76.27
CA ASN A 6 29.18 -12.37 75.37
C ASN A 6 28.27 -12.63 74.16
N THR A 7 27.07 -12.04 74.16
CA THR A 7 26.23 -11.92 72.96
C THR A 7 26.93 -11.00 71.96
N HIS A 8 27.54 -11.62 70.95
CA HIS A 8 28.16 -10.95 69.81
C HIS A 8 27.07 -10.36 68.91
N ILE A 9 26.69 -9.10 69.13
CA ILE A 9 25.90 -8.33 68.18
C ILE A 9 26.82 -8.00 66.99
N VAL A 10 26.55 -8.68 65.87
CA VAL A 10 27.13 -8.34 64.56
C VAL A 10 26.31 -7.17 64.02
N GLU A 11 26.81 -5.94 64.18
CA GLU A 11 26.33 -4.84 63.36
C GLU A 11 26.84 -5.08 61.93
N ILE A 12 25.95 -5.56 61.07
CA ILE A 12 26.22 -5.65 59.64
C ILE A 12 26.20 -4.20 59.12
N PRO A 13 27.33 -3.64 58.64
CA PRO A 13 27.32 -2.30 58.06
C PRO A 13 26.37 -2.32 56.86
N VAL A 14 25.32 -1.51 56.92
CA VAL A 14 24.41 -1.32 55.79
C VAL A 14 25.21 -0.56 54.73
N ASP A 15 25.72 -1.29 53.75
CA ASP A 15 26.43 -0.75 52.59
C ASP A 15 25.63 0.40 51.95
N GLU A 16 26.29 1.53 51.72
CA GLU A 16 25.75 2.69 50.99
C GLU A 16 25.22 2.28 49.58
N GLU A 17 25.75 1.19 49.02
CA GLU A 17 25.32 0.59 47.76
C GLU A 17 23.87 0.05 47.82
N HIS A 18 23.44 -0.49 48.97
CA HIS A 18 22.09 -1.00 49.16
C HIS A 18 21.06 0.14 49.20
N GLN A 19 21.44 1.28 49.79
CA GLN A 19 20.60 2.47 49.87
C GLN A 19 20.47 3.16 48.51
N HIS A 20 21.53 3.16 47.70
CA HIS A 20 21.50 3.67 46.33
C HIS A 20 20.68 2.78 45.37
N LYS A 21 20.76 1.45 45.54
CA LYS A 21 19.88 0.49 44.82
C LYS A 21 18.42 0.64 45.21
N LEU A 22 18.12 0.85 46.50
CA LEU A 22 16.75 1.11 46.97
C LEU A 22 16.22 2.45 46.45
N SER A 23 17.03 3.50 46.45
CA SER A 23 16.68 4.83 45.90
C SER A 23 16.48 4.79 44.38
N SER A 24 17.33 4.04 43.66
CA SER A 24 17.20 3.80 42.21
C SER A 24 15.97 2.96 41.86
N ALA A 25 15.66 1.95 42.69
CA ALA A 25 14.42 1.19 42.61
C ALA A 25 13.19 2.07 42.92
N LEU A 26 13.28 2.96 43.90
CA LEU A 26 12.20 3.88 44.27
C LEU A 26 11.97 4.95 43.18
N THR A 27 13.04 5.45 42.55
CA THR A 27 12.96 6.37 41.39
C THR A 27 12.45 5.68 40.14
N THR A 28 12.79 4.41 39.90
CA THR A 28 12.18 3.64 38.82
C THR A 28 10.72 3.30 39.11
N ILE A 29 10.35 2.97 40.35
CA ILE A 29 8.94 2.74 40.74
C ILE A 29 8.12 4.04 40.64
N THR A 30 8.68 5.20 41.04
CA THR A 30 8.00 6.49 40.87
C THR A 30 8.00 6.96 39.41
N ALA A 31 9.02 6.64 38.61
CA ALA A 31 8.99 6.86 37.15
C ALA A 31 7.97 5.94 36.45
N ILE A 32 7.76 4.71 36.95
CA ILE A 32 6.70 3.80 36.52
C ILE A 32 5.32 4.31 37.00
N GLN A 33 5.21 4.89 38.19
CA GLN A 33 3.99 5.56 38.65
C GLN A 33 3.64 6.81 37.83
N ASN A 34 4.64 7.51 37.29
CA ASN A 34 4.44 8.63 36.37
C ASN A 34 4.31 8.19 34.89
N HIS A 35 4.04 6.89 34.64
CA HIS A 35 3.78 6.42 33.29
C HIS A 35 2.32 6.75 32.91
N PRO A 36 2.07 7.39 31.75
CA PRO A 36 0.72 7.83 31.32
C PRO A 36 -0.33 6.70 31.19
N LEU A 37 0.09 5.44 31.31
CA LEU A 37 -0.81 4.28 31.38
C LEU A 37 -1.47 4.09 32.77
N MET A 38 -0.88 4.65 33.83
CA MET A 38 -1.41 4.55 35.20
C MET A 38 -2.48 5.60 35.50
N GLU A 39 -2.48 6.70 34.75
CA GLU A 39 -3.56 7.71 34.82
C GLU A 39 -4.79 7.24 34.01
N ILE A 40 -4.58 6.51 32.91
CA ILE A 40 -5.66 5.84 32.16
C ILE A 40 -6.30 4.69 32.95
N SER A 41 -5.59 4.08 33.90
CA SER A 41 -6.15 3.02 34.75
C SER A 41 -7.05 3.55 35.87
N ARG A 42 -7.05 4.85 36.18
CA ARG A 42 -8.00 5.47 37.11
C ARG A 42 -9.41 5.57 36.56
N SER A 43 -9.57 5.69 35.24
CA SER A 43 -10.88 5.69 34.58
C SER A 43 -11.09 4.42 33.72
N PRO A 44 -11.96 3.48 34.15
CA PRO A 44 -12.20 2.24 33.42
C PRO A 44 -12.77 2.46 32.01
N GLY A 45 -13.40 3.61 31.75
CA GLY A 45 -13.93 3.96 30.43
C GLY A 45 -12.85 4.25 29.39
N HIS A 46 -11.81 5.00 29.75
CA HIS A 46 -10.71 5.34 28.81
C HIS A 46 -9.85 4.14 28.47
N LEU A 47 -9.60 3.24 29.43
CA LEU A 47 -8.88 1.99 29.19
C LEU A 47 -9.66 1.04 28.27
N LEU A 48 -10.98 0.97 28.42
CA LEU A 48 -11.84 0.17 27.55
C LEU A 48 -11.86 0.75 26.13
N LEU A 49 -11.99 2.08 25.99
CA LEU A 49 -11.96 2.76 24.69
C LEU A 49 -10.60 2.55 23.98
N LEU A 50 -9.50 2.65 24.71
CA LEU A 50 -8.16 2.39 24.18
C LEU A 50 -8.04 0.96 23.63
N LYS A 51 -8.52 -0.04 24.37
CA LYS A 51 -8.54 -1.44 23.92
C LYS A 51 -9.44 -1.64 22.69
N LEU A 52 -10.60 -0.98 22.64
CA LEU A 52 -11.49 -1.03 21.49
C LEU A 52 -10.85 -0.43 20.24
N TRP A 53 -10.26 0.76 20.36
CA TRP A 53 -9.59 1.42 19.23
C TRP A 53 -8.35 0.68 18.75
N GLN A 54 -7.58 0.09 19.66
CA GLN A 54 -6.43 -0.73 19.28
C GLN A 54 -6.88 -1.99 18.53
N ARG A 55 -7.98 -2.61 18.94
CA ARG A 55 -8.59 -3.72 18.18
C ARG A 55 -9.10 -3.27 16.82
N GLU A 56 -9.72 -2.09 16.73
CA GLU A 56 -10.20 -1.53 15.47
C GLU A 56 -9.03 -1.21 14.52
N GLU A 57 -7.92 -0.67 15.02
CA GLU A 57 -6.68 -0.43 14.29
C GLU A 57 -6.11 -1.74 13.71
N ASP A 58 -6.06 -2.81 14.50
CA ASP A 58 -5.61 -4.13 14.01
C ASP A 58 -6.51 -4.67 12.89
N LEU A 59 -7.83 -4.48 13.02
CA LEU A 59 -8.79 -4.85 11.97
C LEU A 59 -8.59 -4.02 10.69
N PHE A 60 -8.36 -2.72 10.81
CA PHE A 60 -8.04 -1.85 9.68
C PHE A 60 -6.74 -2.26 9.01
N ASN A 61 -5.68 -2.50 9.78
CA ASN A 61 -4.38 -2.93 9.28
C ASN A 61 -4.50 -4.24 8.49
N ARG A 62 -5.24 -5.23 9.00
CA ARG A 62 -5.51 -6.49 8.28
C ARG A 62 -6.28 -6.26 6.98
N LYS A 63 -7.33 -5.45 6.99
CA LYS A 63 -8.11 -5.10 5.78
C LYS A 63 -7.25 -4.38 4.74
N ILE A 64 -6.41 -3.44 5.18
CA ILE A 64 -5.46 -2.70 4.34
C ILE A 64 -4.45 -3.66 3.72
N ALA A 65 -3.88 -4.58 4.50
CA ALA A 65 -2.92 -5.57 4.02
C ALA A 65 -3.50 -6.45 2.89
N VAL A 66 -4.71 -6.98 3.09
CA VAL A 66 -5.41 -7.80 2.06
C VAL A 66 -5.72 -6.99 0.79
N LYS A 67 -6.09 -5.71 0.93
CA LYS A 67 -6.34 -4.84 -0.23
C LYS A 67 -5.06 -4.44 -0.95
N ALA A 68 -3.97 -4.23 -0.20
CA ALA A 68 -2.65 -3.93 -0.74
C ALA A 68 -2.09 -5.11 -1.55
N SER A 69 -2.18 -6.34 -1.02
CA SER A 69 -1.75 -7.53 -1.76
C SER A 69 -2.60 -7.76 -3.02
N ARG A 70 -3.91 -7.46 -2.97
CA ARG A 70 -4.78 -7.51 -4.15
C ARG A 70 -4.38 -6.49 -5.22
N LEU A 71 -3.96 -5.28 -4.84
CA LEU A 71 -3.47 -4.28 -5.78
C LEU A 71 -2.17 -4.73 -6.44
N ASP A 72 -1.26 -5.29 -5.66
CA ASP A 72 0.00 -5.82 -6.17
C ASP A 72 -0.24 -6.95 -7.18
N SER A 73 -1.16 -7.87 -6.87
CA SER A 73 -1.61 -8.90 -7.82
C SER A 73 -2.17 -8.32 -9.12
N ILE A 74 -3.01 -7.27 -9.06
CA ILE A 74 -3.54 -6.61 -10.26
C ILE A 74 -2.41 -5.94 -11.06
N LYS A 75 -1.45 -5.31 -10.40
CA LYS A 75 -0.27 -4.70 -11.04
C LYS A 75 0.54 -5.75 -11.80
N THR A 76 0.82 -6.89 -11.18
CA THR A 76 1.51 -8.00 -11.82
C THR A 76 0.74 -8.55 -13.02
N GLN A 77 -0.59 -8.66 -12.92
CA GLN A 77 -1.44 -9.07 -14.06
C GLN A 77 -1.40 -8.07 -15.22
N ILE A 78 -1.38 -6.76 -14.95
CA ILE A 78 -1.24 -5.72 -15.98
C ILE A 78 0.12 -5.84 -16.66
N PHE A 79 1.19 -6.00 -15.89
CA PHE A 79 2.53 -6.19 -16.43
C PHE A 79 2.61 -7.45 -17.32
N GLN A 80 2.06 -8.56 -16.84
CA GLN A 80 1.99 -9.81 -17.60
C GLN A 80 1.21 -9.66 -18.92
N LEU A 81 0.06 -8.97 -18.92
CA LEU A 81 -0.68 -8.67 -20.14
C LEU A 81 0.14 -7.82 -21.12
N SER A 82 0.90 -6.85 -20.63
CA SER A 82 1.82 -6.06 -21.45
C SER A 82 2.93 -6.90 -22.05
N CYS A 83 3.52 -7.83 -21.29
CA CYS A 83 4.50 -8.77 -21.82
C CYS A 83 3.91 -9.67 -22.91
N PHE A 84 2.72 -10.22 -22.70
CA PHE A 84 2.04 -11.03 -23.72
C PHE A 84 1.72 -10.24 -24.99
N PHE A 85 1.34 -8.97 -24.86
CA PHE A 85 1.15 -8.08 -26.00
C PHE A 85 2.45 -7.92 -26.82
N LEU A 86 3.58 -7.66 -26.15
CA LEU A 86 4.87 -7.52 -26.82
C LEU A 86 5.33 -8.82 -27.48
N VAL A 87 5.19 -9.96 -26.80
CA VAL A 87 5.53 -11.28 -27.34
C VAL A 87 4.66 -11.60 -28.56
N PHE A 88 3.36 -11.34 -28.48
CA PHE A 88 2.44 -11.51 -29.61
C PHE A 88 2.90 -10.71 -30.83
N HIS A 89 3.19 -9.41 -30.66
CA HIS A 89 3.65 -8.58 -31.78
C HIS A 89 5.03 -8.99 -32.30
N GLY A 90 5.95 -9.40 -31.42
CA GLY A 90 7.25 -9.93 -31.83
C GLY A 90 7.13 -11.19 -32.68
N LEU A 91 6.31 -12.15 -32.26
CA LEU A 91 6.03 -13.37 -33.02
C LEU A 91 5.30 -13.07 -34.33
N PHE A 92 4.29 -12.20 -34.28
CA PHE A 92 3.53 -11.78 -35.44
C PHE A 92 4.44 -11.17 -36.52
N PHE A 93 5.33 -10.25 -36.15
CA PHE A 93 6.27 -9.66 -37.10
C PHE A 93 7.33 -10.64 -37.58
N ASN A 94 7.80 -11.55 -36.74
CA ASN A 94 8.74 -12.60 -37.15
C ASN A 94 8.12 -13.48 -38.26
N VAL A 95 6.90 -13.97 -38.03
CA VAL A 95 6.15 -14.76 -39.02
C VAL A 95 5.88 -13.94 -40.29
N LEU A 96 5.48 -12.68 -40.15
CA LEU A 96 5.22 -11.78 -41.28
C LEU A 96 6.48 -11.57 -42.14
N PHE A 97 7.63 -11.38 -41.50
CA PHE A 97 8.92 -11.18 -42.15
C PHE A 97 9.41 -12.44 -42.85
N THR A 98 9.37 -13.60 -42.18
CA THR A 98 9.73 -14.88 -42.81
C THR A 98 8.84 -15.18 -44.02
N SER A 99 7.56 -14.82 -43.94
CA SER A 99 6.61 -14.98 -45.03
C SER A 99 6.83 -13.99 -46.18
N SER A 100 7.34 -12.77 -45.92
CA SER A 100 7.59 -11.77 -46.96
C SER A 100 8.85 -12.10 -47.76
N VAL A 101 9.91 -12.62 -47.12
CA VAL A 101 11.17 -12.99 -47.79
C VAL A 101 11.00 -14.20 -48.72
N GLY A 102 10.05 -15.10 -48.45
CA GLY A 102 9.86 -16.34 -49.21
C GLY A 102 8.98 -16.24 -50.47
N VAL A 103 8.22 -15.15 -50.69
CA VAL A 103 7.18 -15.08 -51.72
C VAL A 103 7.52 -14.01 -52.78
N ARG A 104 7.72 -14.43 -54.04
CA ARG A 104 8.01 -13.51 -55.16
C ARG A 104 6.81 -12.60 -55.48
N GLN A 105 7.15 -11.32 -55.65
CA GLN A 105 6.32 -10.12 -55.68
C GLN A 105 5.22 -10.11 -56.77
N HIS A 106 3.95 -10.00 -56.36
CA HIS A 106 2.91 -9.15 -57.00
C HIS A 106 1.53 -9.26 -56.31
N HIS A 107 1.22 -10.40 -55.67
CA HIS A 107 -0.11 -10.64 -55.06
C HIS A 107 -0.19 -10.30 -53.56
N THR A 108 0.92 -10.30 -52.83
CA THR A 108 0.95 -10.11 -51.37
C THR A 108 0.53 -8.69 -50.95
N CYS A 109 0.93 -7.68 -51.72
CA CYS A 109 0.57 -6.28 -51.44
C CYS A 109 -0.92 -5.97 -51.68
N LYS A 110 -1.70 -6.82 -52.37
CA LYS A 110 -3.17 -6.68 -52.43
C LYS A 110 -3.89 -7.19 -51.17
N LYS A 111 -3.27 -8.13 -50.44
CA LYS A 111 -3.86 -8.81 -49.27
C LYS A 111 -3.27 -8.36 -47.92
N TRP A 112 -2.47 -7.29 -47.91
CA TRP A 112 -1.84 -6.73 -46.70
C TRP A 112 -2.82 -6.40 -45.57
N TRP A 113 -4.07 -6.10 -45.91
CA TRP A 113 -5.11 -5.77 -44.94
C TRP A 113 -5.47 -6.96 -44.04
N ILE A 114 -5.29 -8.21 -44.49
CA ILE A 114 -5.64 -9.42 -43.72
C ILE A 114 -4.78 -9.51 -42.43
N PRO A 115 -3.43 -9.56 -42.50
CA PRO A 115 -2.60 -9.56 -41.30
C PRO A 115 -2.77 -8.28 -40.47
N SER A 116 -3.01 -7.13 -41.10
CA SER A 116 -3.27 -5.88 -40.38
C SER A 116 -4.55 -5.91 -39.55
N ILE A 117 -5.66 -6.44 -40.07
CA ILE A 117 -6.91 -6.58 -39.31
C ILE A 117 -6.74 -7.55 -38.15
N VAL A 118 -6.07 -8.70 -38.38
CA VAL A 118 -5.83 -9.71 -37.32
C VAL A 118 -4.97 -9.13 -36.19
N SER A 119 -3.92 -8.38 -36.55
CA SER A 119 -3.10 -7.67 -35.57
C SER A 119 -3.94 -6.64 -34.82
N LEU A 120 -4.70 -5.80 -35.52
CA LEU A 120 -5.51 -4.74 -34.92
C LEU A 120 -6.57 -5.30 -33.98
N SER A 121 -7.28 -6.37 -34.36
CA SER A 121 -8.28 -7.01 -33.51
C SER A 121 -7.66 -7.55 -32.22
N THR A 122 -6.49 -8.17 -32.32
CA THR A 122 -5.78 -8.72 -31.15
C THR A 122 -5.29 -7.59 -30.24
N SER A 123 -4.71 -6.54 -30.81
CA SER A 123 -4.30 -5.35 -30.07
C SER A 123 -5.47 -4.68 -29.32
N LEU A 124 -6.65 -4.57 -29.95
CA LEU A 124 -7.85 -4.02 -29.31
C LEU A 124 -8.28 -4.84 -28.09
N VAL A 125 -8.20 -6.18 -28.17
CA VAL A 125 -8.49 -7.06 -27.03
C VAL A 125 -7.50 -6.80 -25.88
N PHE A 126 -6.20 -6.70 -26.17
CA PHE A 126 -5.20 -6.37 -25.15
C PHE A 126 -5.43 -5.00 -24.51
N VAL A 127 -5.69 -3.96 -25.31
CA VAL A 127 -6.03 -2.61 -24.83
C VAL A 127 -7.25 -2.66 -23.90
N PHE A 128 -8.31 -3.36 -24.30
CA PHE A 128 -9.51 -3.51 -23.49
C PHE A 128 -9.23 -4.22 -22.16
N LEU A 129 -8.52 -5.35 -22.19
CA LEU A 129 -8.18 -6.10 -20.98
C LEU A 129 -7.32 -5.28 -20.01
N VAL A 130 -6.30 -4.57 -20.52
CA VAL A 130 -5.46 -3.68 -19.72
C VAL A 130 -6.30 -2.54 -19.14
N GLN A 131 -7.19 -1.92 -19.93
CA GLN A 131 -8.07 -0.85 -19.45
C GLN A 131 -9.01 -1.30 -18.33
N VAL A 132 -9.66 -2.46 -18.49
CA VAL A 132 -10.54 -3.00 -17.43
C VAL A 132 -9.74 -3.25 -16.14
N LYS A 133 -8.54 -3.85 -16.25
CA LYS A 133 -7.68 -4.11 -15.08
C LYS A 133 -7.18 -2.81 -14.44
N LEU A 134 -6.83 -1.81 -15.23
CA LEU A 134 -6.36 -0.51 -14.76
C LEU A 134 -7.47 0.29 -14.08
N CYS A 135 -8.69 0.29 -14.64
CA CYS A 135 -9.87 0.85 -13.99
C CYS A 135 -10.14 0.20 -12.63
N ARG A 136 -10.04 -1.13 -12.56
CA ARG A 136 -10.16 -1.88 -11.28
C ARG A 136 -9.03 -1.54 -10.32
N TYR A 137 -7.77 -1.49 -10.78
CA TYR A 137 -6.63 -1.07 -10.00
C TYR A 137 -6.91 0.29 -9.35
N TRP A 138 -7.41 1.25 -10.13
CA TRP A 138 -7.66 2.58 -9.59
C TRP A 138 -8.83 2.65 -8.62
N LYS A 139 -9.92 1.94 -8.91
CA LYS A 139 -11.06 1.87 -8.01
C LYS A 139 -10.63 1.35 -6.64
N VAL A 140 -9.82 0.30 -6.63
CA VAL A 140 -9.32 -0.32 -5.40
C VAL A 140 -8.26 0.54 -4.73
N GLY A 141 -7.35 1.16 -5.49
CA GLY A 141 -6.31 2.06 -4.99
C GLY A 141 -6.90 3.29 -4.30
N LYS A 142 -7.93 3.90 -4.89
CA LYS A 142 -8.65 5.02 -4.26
C LYS A 142 -9.33 4.60 -2.96
N GLN A 143 -9.91 3.40 -2.91
CA GLN A 143 -10.53 2.89 -1.69
C GLN A 143 -9.49 2.59 -0.60
N LEU A 144 -8.37 1.97 -0.96
CA LEU A 144 -7.28 1.68 -0.04
C LEU A 144 -6.66 2.97 0.52
N GLN A 145 -6.46 3.97 -0.32
CA GLN A 145 -5.90 5.25 0.12
C GLN A 145 -6.79 5.95 1.14
N ARG A 146 -8.13 5.88 0.96
CA ARG A 146 -9.08 6.41 1.93
C ARG A 146 -8.98 5.66 3.26
N GLU A 147 -9.06 4.34 3.22
CA GLU A 147 -8.97 3.51 4.44
C GLU A 147 -7.64 3.70 5.17
N ARG A 148 -6.54 3.90 4.45
CA ARG A 148 -5.23 4.21 5.05
C ARG A 148 -5.22 5.59 5.72
N ASN A 149 -5.90 6.58 5.15
CA ASN A 149 -6.03 7.90 5.75
C ASN A 149 -6.91 7.86 7.01
N ASP A 150 -8.00 7.10 6.97
CA ASP A 150 -8.88 6.88 8.14
C ASP A 150 -8.12 6.16 9.25
N ASN A 151 -7.35 5.12 8.92
CA ASN A 151 -6.50 4.41 9.87
C ASN A 151 -5.44 5.34 10.50
N ARG A 152 -4.80 6.20 9.71
CA ARG A 152 -3.86 7.21 10.23
C ARG A 152 -4.51 8.22 11.18
N ALA A 153 -5.79 8.55 10.97
CA ALA A 153 -6.53 9.41 11.88
C ALA A 153 -6.84 8.67 13.20
N LEU A 154 -7.25 7.39 13.12
CA LEU A 154 -7.45 6.53 14.28
C LEU A 154 -6.16 6.39 15.11
N THR A 155 -5.02 6.08 14.49
CA THR A 155 -3.72 6.00 15.18
C THR A 155 -3.38 7.31 15.89
N ARG A 156 -3.68 8.47 15.29
CA ARG A 156 -3.51 9.78 15.94
C ARG A 156 -4.42 9.96 17.15
N CYS A 157 -5.70 9.56 17.05
CA CYS A 157 -6.62 9.60 18.19
C CYS A 157 -6.18 8.67 19.33
N ILE A 158 -5.66 7.49 19.02
CA ILE A 158 -5.08 6.57 20.00
C ILE A 158 -3.88 7.22 20.70
N GLN A 159 -2.99 7.88 19.94
CA GLN A 159 -1.86 8.61 20.51
C GLN A 159 -2.31 9.78 21.38
N GLU A 160 -3.29 10.57 20.95
CA GLU A 160 -3.83 11.65 21.77
C GLU A 160 -4.48 11.15 23.06
N LEU A 161 -5.22 10.03 23.00
CA LEU A 161 -5.80 9.39 24.18
C LEU A 161 -4.70 8.91 25.15
N ARG A 162 -3.61 8.33 24.61
CA ARG A 162 -2.45 7.92 25.40
C ARG A 162 -1.72 9.09 26.06
N MET A 163 -1.70 10.26 25.41
CA MET A 163 -1.02 11.46 25.92
C MET A 163 -1.88 12.29 26.89
N LYS A 164 -3.21 12.30 26.71
CA LYS A 164 -4.15 13.15 27.47
C LYS A 164 -4.83 12.42 28.65
N GLY A 165 -4.89 11.09 28.62
CA GLY A 165 -5.47 10.30 29.70
C GLY A 165 -6.92 10.69 30.02
N GLU A 166 -7.20 11.01 31.28
CA GLU A 166 -8.54 11.40 31.76
C GLU A 166 -9.04 12.76 31.23
N SER A 167 -8.14 13.63 30.75
CA SER A 167 -8.53 14.91 30.14
C SER A 167 -9.03 14.77 28.69
N PHE A 168 -9.05 13.53 28.17
CA PHE A 168 -9.51 13.27 26.82
C PHE A 168 -11.04 13.36 26.75
N ASP A 169 -11.54 14.26 25.92
CA ASP A 169 -12.98 14.42 25.72
C ASP A 169 -13.55 13.21 24.94
N LEU A 170 -14.36 12.41 25.63
CA LEU A 170 -15.05 11.22 25.09
C LEU A 170 -16.05 11.57 23.98
N SER A 171 -16.50 12.82 23.89
CA SER A 171 -17.40 13.27 22.80
C SER A 171 -16.68 13.41 21.45
N LYS A 172 -15.33 13.43 21.48
CA LYS A 172 -14.47 13.53 20.30
C LYS A 172 -14.20 12.15 19.71
N GLU A 173 -15.26 11.45 19.32
CA GLU A 173 -15.10 10.18 18.61
C GLU A 173 -14.34 10.41 17.29
N PRO A 174 -13.34 9.57 16.97
CA PRO A 174 -12.71 9.61 15.67
C PRO A 174 -13.82 9.49 14.64
N HIS A 175 -13.90 10.46 13.72
CA HIS A 175 -14.86 10.45 12.63
C HIS A 175 -14.51 9.34 11.63
N ILE A 176 -14.62 8.09 12.08
CA ILE A 176 -14.45 6.88 11.29
C ILE A 176 -15.68 6.77 10.39
N GLY A 177 -15.49 6.94 9.08
CA GLY A 177 -16.55 6.72 8.10
C GLY A 177 -17.53 7.87 7.87
N LYS A 178 -17.45 8.99 8.61
CA LYS A 178 -18.15 10.22 8.17
C LYS A 178 -17.42 10.74 6.94
N ARG A 179 -18.10 10.65 5.79
CA ARG A 179 -17.69 11.12 4.46
C ARG A 179 -17.34 12.62 4.51
N MET A 180 -16.17 12.96 5.05
CA MET A 180 -15.63 14.30 4.90
C MET A 180 -15.33 14.45 3.41
N LYS A 181 -16.18 15.24 2.74
CA LYS A 181 -15.85 15.84 1.44
C LYS A 181 -14.62 16.71 1.70
N SER A 182 -13.44 16.10 1.65
CA SER A 182 -12.21 16.84 1.57
C SER A 182 -12.28 17.60 0.25
N SER A 183 -12.63 18.88 0.35
CA SER A 183 -12.29 19.88 -0.66
C SER A 183 -10.79 20.11 -0.59
N SER A 184 -10.00 19.05 -0.83
CA SER A 184 -8.59 19.23 -1.09
C SER A 184 -8.52 19.93 -2.43
N VAL A 185 -8.14 21.20 -2.37
CA VAL A 185 -7.76 22.00 -3.53
C VAL A 185 -6.48 21.35 -4.08
N GLU A 186 -6.65 20.27 -4.85
CA GLU A 186 -5.58 19.68 -5.66
C GLU A 186 -5.27 20.65 -6.79
N ILE A 187 -4.33 21.54 -6.50
CA ILE A 187 -3.83 22.58 -7.40
C ILE A 187 -3.23 21.91 -8.65
N LYS A 188 -3.95 22.07 -9.77
CA LYS A 188 -3.48 22.29 -11.15
C LYS A 188 -2.95 21.13 -12.01
N TRP A 189 -2.67 19.91 -11.51
CA TRP A 189 -2.09 18.84 -12.36
C TRP A 189 -2.96 17.57 -12.56
N LYS A 190 -4.28 17.72 -12.54
CA LYS A 190 -5.21 16.63 -12.88
C LYS A 190 -4.97 15.98 -14.26
N PRO A 191 -4.66 16.71 -15.36
CA PRO A 191 -4.43 16.06 -16.65
C PRO A 191 -3.11 15.28 -16.69
N LEU A 192 -2.04 15.77 -16.07
CA LEU A 192 -0.75 15.09 -16.04
C LEU A 192 -0.79 13.83 -15.16
N THR A 193 -1.46 13.92 -14.02
CA THR A 193 -1.68 12.74 -13.16
C THR A 193 -2.58 11.72 -13.86
N TRP A 194 -3.60 12.14 -14.59
CA TRP A 194 -4.41 11.25 -15.43
C TRP A 194 -3.57 10.60 -16.53
N CYS A 195 -2.76 11.37 -17.27
CA CYS A 195 -1.89 10.83 -18.31
C CYS A 195 -0.89 9.79 -17.74
N SER A 196 -0.25 10.10 -16.61
CA SER A 196 0.65 9.17 -15.91
C SER A 196 -0.07 7.89 -15.48
N GLN A 197 -1.32 8.00 -15.04
CA GLN A 197 -2.15 6.86 -14.65
C GLN A 197 -2.50 5.93 -15.81
N TYR A 198 -2.72 6.48 -17.01
CA TYR A 198 -3.06 5.74 -18.22
C TYR A 198 -1.86 5.49 -19.15
N LEU A 199 -0.64 5.82 -18.72
CA LEU A 199 0.58 5.72 -19.52
C LEU A 199 0.73 4.33 -20.17
N VAL A 200 0.51 3.26 -19.40
CA VAL A 200 0.60 1.89 -19.92
C VAL A 200 -0.37 1.66 -21.07
N THR A 201 -1.61 2.13 -20.97
CA THR A 201 -2.57 1.99 -22.07
C THR A 201 -2.19 2.87 -23.25
N ILE A 202 -1.77 4.11 -23.00
CA ILE A 202 -1.35 5.03 -24.05
C ILE A 202 -0.21 4.41 -24.86
N VAL A 203 0.80 3.83 -24.20
CA VAL A 203 1.92 3.14 -24.86
C VAL A 203 1.43 1.96 -25.70
N ILE A 204 0.54 1.10 -25.18
CA ILE A 204 0.01 -0.04 -25.94
C ILE A 204 -0.79 0.44 -27.16
N VAL A 205 -1.61 1.48 -27.02
CA VAL A 205 -2.35 2.08 -28.13
C VAL A 205 -1.40 2.66 -29.17
N CYS A 206 -0.35 3.38 -28.76
CA CYS A 206 0.67 3.92 -29.66
C CYS A 206 1.38 2.80 -30.43
N ILE A 207 1.81 1.73 -29.76
CA ILE A 207 2.43 0.58 -30.42
C ILE A 207 1.45 -0.05 -31.42
N SER A 208 0.19 -0.23 -31.04
CA SER A 208 -0.86 -0.78 -31.91
C SER A 208 -1.07 0.08 -33.16
N ALA A 209 -1.04 1.41 -33.01
CA ALA A 209 -1.16 2.36 -34.11
C ALA A 209 0.06 2.32 -35.05
N LEU A 210 1.27 2.10 -34.52
CA LEU A 210 2.50 1.97 -35.30
C LEU A 210 2.60 0.63 -36.04
N VAL A 211 2.04 -0.44 -35.47
CA VAL A 211 2.03 -1.78 -36.08
C VAL A 211 1.30 -1.77 -37.43
N PHE A 212 0.23 -0.98 -37.56
CA PHE A 212 -0.57 -0.90 -38.79
C PHE A 212 0.21 -0.43 -40.03
N PRO A 213 0.85 0.77 -40.05
CA PRO A 213 1.68 1.20 -41.18
C PRO A 213 2.93 0.33 -41.35
N PHE A 214 3.46 -0.24 -40.27
CA PHE A 214 4.61 -1.13 -40.34
C PHE A 214 4.29 -2.44 -41.10
N CYS A 215 3.10 -3.01 -40.91
CA CYS A 215 2.64 -4.17 -41.70
C CYS A 215 2.62 -3.87 -43.21
N LYS A 216 2.13 -2.68 -43.58
CA LYS A 216 2.11 -2.23 -44.99
C LYS A 216 3.53 -2.05 -45.53
N PHE A 217 4.41 -1.43 -44.74
CA PHE A 217 5.81 -1.22 -45.13
C PHE A 217 6.56 -2.54 -45.33
N MET A 218 6.41 -3.52 -44.43
CA MET A 218 7.08 -4.82 -44.55
C MET A 218 6.57 -5.66 -45.74
N LEU A 219 5.29 -5.57 -46.09
CA LEU A 219 4.68 -6.39 -47.16
C LEU A 219 4.73 -5.77 -48.56
N CYS A 220 4.89 -4.44 -48.66
CA CYS A 220 4.88 -3.70 -49.94
C CYS A 220 6.16 -2.89 -50.19
N GLY A 221 7.06 -2.79 -49.22
CA GLY A 221 8.31 -2.02 -49.31
C GLY A 221 9.55 -2.85 -49.66
N PHE A 222 9.47 -4.18 -49.51
CA PHE A 222 10.44 -5.16 -49.99
C PHE A 222 9.83 -5.97 -51.13
#